data_AF-A0A8J4H7Z1-F1
#
_entry.id   AF-A0A8J4H7Z1-F1
#
_cell.length_a   1.000
_cell.length_b   1.000
_cell.length_c   1.000
_cell.angle_alpha   90.00
_cell.angle_beta   90.00
_cell.angle_gamma   90.00
#
_symmetry.space_group_name_H-M   'P 1'
#
loop_
_entity.id
_entity.type
_entity.pdbx_description
1 polymer ?
#
loop_
_entity_poly.entity_id
_entity_poly.type
_entity_poly.pdbx_seq_one_letter_code
_entity_poly.pdbx_strand_id
1 'polypeptide(L)' 'MRKLTVTETFRYLTAERQAVYAPSLRLQGKWLAQMGFTAGCQVQIEGQHGEMTIRVIQGGEQA' A
#
# COMPACT_ATOMS: atom_id res chain seq x y z
N MET A 1 -5.73 17.62 -12.68
CA MET A 1 -4.77 16.98 -11.75
C MET A 1 -5.53 15.99 -10.89
N ARG A 2 -5.07 14.72 -10.79
CA ARG A 2 -5.69 13.75 -9.89
C ARG A 2 -5.11 13.94 -8.49
N LYS A 3 -5.95 14.31 -7.52
CA LYS A 3 -5.55 14.54 -6.12
C LYS A 3 -5.54 13.19 -5.40
N LEU A 4 -4.37 12.76 -4.93
CA LEU A 4 -4.28 11.69 -3.96
C LEU A 4 -4.92 12.20 -2.66
N THR A 5 -6.02 11.59 -2.24
CA THR A 5 -6.72 11.98 -1.01
C THR A 5 -6.57 10.86 -0.01
N VAL A 6 -5.95 11.15 1.13
CA VAL A 6 -5.90 10.26 2.29
C VAL A 6 -7.29 10.29 2.93
N THR A 7 -8.10 9.27 2.68
CA THR A 7 -9.52 9.27 3.07
C THR A 7 -9.80 8.51 4.37
N GLU A 8 -8.95 7.55 4.74
CA GLU A 8 -9.19 6.66 5.88
C GLU A 8 -7.94 6.47 6.73
N THR A 9 -8.14 6.34 8.04
CA THR A 9 -7.10 5.87 8.95
C THR A 9 -7.26 4.36 9.13
N PHE A 10 -6.21 3.60 8.79
CA PHE A 10 -6.15 2.17 9.06
C PHE A 10 -5.92 1.96 10.55
N ARG A 11 -6.85 1.24 11.19
CA ARG A 11 -6.74 0.85 12.60
C ARG A 11 -6.01 -0.48 12.70
N TYR A 12 -4.91 -0.53 13.46
CA TYR A 12 -4.22 -1.78 13.82
C TYR A 12 -3.95 -1.83 15.33
N LEU A 13 -3.63 -3.04 15.82
CA LEU A 13 -3.21 -3.26 17.20
C LEU A 13 -1.69 -3.40 17.27
N THR A 14 -1.08 -2.71 18.22
CA THR A 14 0.32 -2.93 18.57
C THR A 14 0.49 -4.24 19.35
N ALA A 15 1.74 -4.63 19.63
CA ALA A 15 2.04 -5.79 20.47
C ALA A 15 1.42 -5.66 21.88
N GLU A 16 1.28 -4.44 22.38
CA GLU A 16 0.66 -4.07 23.66
C GLU A 16 -0.87 -4.01 23.60
N ARG A 17 -1.48 -4.41 22.48
CA ARG A 17 -2.94 -4.35 22.21
C ARG A 17 -3.53 -2.94 22.24
N GLN A 18 -2.72 -1.90 22.00
CA GLN A 18 -3.24 -0.55 21.80
C GLN A 18 -3.71 -0.36 20.37
N ALA A 19 -4.85 0.30 20.20
CA ALA A 19 -5.36 0.67 18.90
C ALA A 19 -4.65 1.93 18.40
N VAL A 20 -4.01 1.81 17.24
CA VAL A 20 -3.33 2.92 16.56
C VAL A 20 -4.00 3.17 15.22
N TYR A 21 -4.16 4.44 14.89
CA TYR A 21 -4.72 4.91 13.62
C TYR A 21 -3.58 5.44 12.76
N ALA A 22 -3.29 4.76 11.64
CA ALA A 22 -2.30 5.22 10.67
C ALA A 22 -2.98 5.74 9.40
N PRO A 23 -2.40 6.74 8.72
CA PRO A 23 -2.85 7.11 7.37
C PRO A 23 -2.86 5.90 6.44
N SER A 24 -3.90 5.77 5.63
CA SER A 24 -3.98 4.71 4.61
C SER A 24 -4.03 5.28 3.19
N LEU A 25 -3.43 4.54 2.27
CA LEU A 25 -3.50 4.82 0.84
C LEU A 25 -4.15 3.63 0.11
N ARG A 26 -5.23 3.90 -0.63
CA ARG A 26 -5.90 2.90 -1.46
C ARG A 26 -5.52 3.09 -2.93
N LEU A 27 -4.83 2.10 -3.50
CA LEU A 27 -4.51 2.01 -4.93
C LEU A 27 -5.45 1.00 -5.58
N GLN A 28 -6.16 1.40 -6.64
CA GLN A 28 -7.12 0.55 -7.36
C GLN A 28 -6.97 0.70 -8.88
N GLY A 29 -7.08 -0.41 -9.59
CA GLY A 29 -7.08 -0.44 -11.05
C GLY A 29 -6.56 -1.76 -11.61
N LYS A 30 -7.06 -2.15 -12.78
CA LYS A 30 -6.64 -3.39 -13.47
C LYS A 30 -5.15 -3.40 -13.82
N TRP A 31 -4.56 -2.22 -14.01
CA TRP A 31 -3.14 -2.02 -14.30
C TRP A 31 -2.22 -2.50 -13.18
N LEU A 32 -2.68 -2.51 -11.92
CA LEU A 32 -1.89 -2.98 -10.77
C LEU A 32 -1.55 -4.46 -10.91
N ALA A 33 -2.53 -5.29 -11.26
CA ALA A 33 -2.33 -6.72 -11.49
C ALA A 33 -1.39 -6.96 -12.69
N GLN A 34 -1.51 -6.16 -13.76
CA GLN A 34 -0.60 -6.23 -14.92
C GLN A 34 0.85 -5.88 -14.56
N MET A 35 1.04 -5.05 -13.52
CA MET A 35 2.36 -4.71 -12.97
C MET A 35 2.83 -5.69 -11.88
N GLY A 36 2.09 -6.78 -11.63
CA GLY A 36 2.46 -7.81 -10.65
C GLY A 36 2.04 -7.53 -9.20
N PHE A 37 1.25 -6.48 -8.95
CA PHE A 37 0.67 -6.24 -7.64
C PHE A 37 -0.54 -7.18 -7.43
N THR A 38 -0.27 -8.35 -6.86
CA THR A 38 -1.25 -9.37 -6.49
C THR A 38 -1.41 -9.51 -4.98
N ALA A 39 -2.45 -10.20 -4.52
CA ALA A 39 -2.62 -10.48 -3.10
C ALA A 39 -1.44 -11.31 -2.59
N GLY A 40 -0.89 -10.92 -1.43
CA GLY A 40 0.28 -11.59 -0.84
C GLY A 40 1.63 -11.22 -1.47
N CYS A 41 1.68 -10.32 -2.46
CA CYS A 41 2.96 -9.82 -2.97
C CYS A 41 3.70 -9.03 -1.89
N GLN A 42 5.03 -9.11 -1.94
CA GLN A 42 5.89 -8.27 -1.13
C GLN A 42 6.31 -7.06 -1.95
N VAL A 43 6.32 -5.89 -1.32
CA VAL A 43 6.68 -4.63 -1.96
C VAL A 43 7.80 -3.93 -1.19
N GLN A 44 8.67 -3.26 -1.93
CA GLN A 44 9.60 -2.28 -1.40
C GLN A 44 9.01 -0.88 -1.60
N ILE A 45 9.08 -0.05 -0.57
CA ILE A 45 8.61 1.33 -0.60
C ILE A 45 9.80 2.25 -0.33
N GLU A 46 10.09 3.12 -1.29
CA GLU A 46 11.11 4.16 -1.19
C GLU A 46 10.43 5.54 -1.22
N GLY A 47 10.72 6.38 -0.23
CA GLY A 47 10.19 7.74 -0.15
C GLY A 47 11.29 8.76 -0.43
N GLN A 48 10.98 9.74 -1.26
CA GLN A 48 11.79 10.95 -1.46
C GLN A 48 10.89 12.19 -1.43
N HIS A 49 11.48 13.39 -1.45
CA HIS A 49 10.69 14.61 -1.35
C HIS A 49 9.68 14.73 -2.50
N GLY A 50 8.39 14.67 -2.17
CA GLY A 50 7.29 14.78 -3.14
C GLY A 50 6.99 13.51 -3.95
N GLU A 51 7.71 12.41 -3.73
CA GLU A 51 7.52 11.17 -4.48
C GLU A 51 7.63 9.93 -3.58
N MET A 52 6.78 8.94 -3.86
CA MET A 52 6.86 7.60 -3.27
C MET A 52 6.92 6.58 -4.40
N THR A 53 7.96 5.77 -4.42
CA THR A 53 8.12 4.66 -5.36
C THR A 53 7.80 3.35 -4.65
N ILE A 54 6.87 2.58 -5.21
CA ILE A 54 6.47 1.26 -4.71
C ILE A 54 6.84 0.23 -5.79
N ARG A 55 7.67 -0.75 -5.43
CA ARG A 55 8.13 -1.81 -6.34
C ARG A 55 7.74 -3.18 -5.81
N VAL A 56 7.27 -4.08 -6.66
CA VAL A 56 7.09 -5.49 -6.30
C VAL A 56 8.46 -6.15 -6.22
N ILE A 57 8.77 -6.76 -5.08
CA ILE A 57 10.02 -7.52 -4.88
C ILE A 57 9.80 -9.02 -4.95
N GLN A 58 8.59 -9.49 -4.60
CA GLN A 58 8.18 -10.88 -4.75
C GLN A 58 6.70 -10.92 -5.12
N GLY A 59 6.37 -11.64 -6.18
CA GLY A 59 4.97 -11.83 -6.60
C GLY A 59 4.17 -12.61 -5.56
N GLY A 60 2.90 -12.25 -5.40
CA GLY A 60 1.93 -13.03 -4.62
C GLY A 60 1.28 -14.11 -5.48
N GLU A 61 0.59 -15.05 -4.85
CA GLU A 61 -0.18 -16.07 -5.57
C GLU A 61 -1.24 -15.40 -6.45
N GLN A 62 -1.32 -15.84 -7.71
CA GLN A 62 -2.44 -15.48 -8.57
C GLN A 62 -3.64 -16.31 -8.11
N ALA A 63 -4.61 -15.65 -7.48
CA ALA A 63 -5.91 -16.24 -7.16
C ALA A 63 -6.77 -16.36 -8.42
#